data_AF-A0A8J7UA69-F1
#
_entry.id   AF-A0A8J7UA69-F1
#
_cell.length_a   1.000
_cell.length_b   1.000
_cell.length_c   1.000
_cell.angle_alpha   90.00
_cell.angle_beta   90.00
_cell.angle_gamma   90.00
#
_symmetry.space_group_name_H-M   'P 1'
#
loop_
_entity.id
_entity.type
_entity.pdbx_description
1 polymer ?
#
loop_
_entity_poly.entity_id
_entity_poly.type
_entity_poly.pdbx_seq_one_letter_code
_entity_poly.pdbx_strand_id
1 'polypeptide(L)' 'MKDELVPLVKSPITKKLREGKGFSIGELRQAGVTFELAKKLGIRIDRRRKSIREENVKTLKEAKDAYTKTKAT' A
#
# COMPACT_ATOMS: atom_id res chain seq x y z
N MET A 1 15.02 9.31 7.21
CA MET A 1 14.17 8.18 7.63
C MET A 1 12.90 8.28 6.79
N LYS A 2 12.78 7.46 5.73
CA LYS A 2 11.54 7.33 4.98
C LYS A 2 10.90 6.07 5.51
N ASP A 3 9.80 6.20 6.25
CA ASP A 3 8.98 5.05 6.61
C ASP A 3 8.38 4.53 5.30
N GLU A 4 9.08 3.58 4.66
CA GLU A 4 8.58 2.93 3.47
C GLU A 4 7.36 2.12 3.90
N LEU A 5 6.18 2.52 3.41
CA LEU A 5 4.96 1.73 3.58
C LEU A 5 5.21 0.36 2.92
N VAL A 6 5.41 -0.66 3.75
CA VAL A 6 5.62 -2.05 3.31
C VAL A 6 4.32 -2.83 3.43
N PRO A 7 3.87 -3.51 2.36
CA PRO A 7 2.66 -4.32 2.42
C PRO A 7 2.93 -5.66 3.11
N LEU A 8 1.95 -6.16 3.85
CA LEU A 8 1.99 -7.52 4.39
C LEU A 8 1.46 -8.51 3.34
N VAL A 9 2.22 -9.59 3.15
CA VAL A 9 1.95 -10.63 2.16
C VAL A 9 2.10 -11.99 2.81
N LYS A 10 1.24 -12.93 2.44
CA LYS A 10 1.34 -14.32 2.90
C LYS A 10 2.28 -15.10 1.98
N SER A 11 3.25 -15.80 2.56
CA SER A 11 4.10 -16.73 1.82
C SER A 11 3.26 -17.89 1.28
N PRO A 12 3.41 -18.27 0.00
CA PRO A 12 2.64 -19.38 -0.58
C PRO A 12 2.97 -20.72 0.08
N ILE A 13 4.24 -20.94 0.45
CA ILE A 13 4.74 -22.21 1.00
C ILE A 13 4.50 -22.27 2.51
N THR A 14 5.06 -21.32 3.26
CA THR A 14 5.05 -21.35 4.73
C THR A 14 3.80 -20.76 5.35
N LYS A 15 2.91 -20.12 4.56
CA LYS A 15 1.72 -19.41 5.03
C LYS A 15 1.98 -18.31 6.08
N LYS A 16 3.25 -17.99 6.37
CA LYS A 16 3.64 -16.90 7.28
C LYS A 16 3.47 -15.55 6.59
N LEU A 17 3.19 -14.52 7.39
CA LEU A 17 3.19 -13.13 6.93
C LEU A 17 4.64 -12.66 6.74
N ARG A 18 4.86 -11.89 5.70
CA ARG A 18 6.14 -11.28 5.34
C ARG A 18 5.91 -9.95 4.66
N GLU A 19 6.95 -9.14 4.64
CA GLU A 19 6.95 -7.92 3.84
C GLU A 19 6.97 -8.25 2.35
N GLY A 20 6.10 -7.58 1.61
CA GLY A 20 6.01 -7.62 0.17
C GLY A 20 6.87 -6.55 -0.47
N LYS A 21 7.16 -6.74 -1.77
CA LYS A 21 7.90 -5.74 -2.55
C LYS A 21 7.09 -4.47 -2.86
N GLY A 22 5.76 -4.53 -2.78
CA GLY A 22 4.90 -3.41 -3.14
C GLY A 22 3.41 -3.78 -3.14
N PHE A 23 2.57 -2.76 -3.06
CA PHE A 23 1.12 -2.89 -3.04
C PHE A 23 0.59 -3.32 -4.40
N SER A 24 -0.47 -4.12 -4.38
CA SER A 24 -1.18 -4.54 -5.58
C SER A 24 -1.98 -3.38 -6.18
N ILE A 25 -2.17 -3.41 -7.50
CA ILE A 25 -3.06 -2.48 -8.21
C ILE A 25 -4.49 -2.55 -7.64
N GLY A 26 -4.95 -3.75 -7.26
CA GLY A 26 -6.27 -3.93 -6.65
C GLY A 26 -6.38 -3.24 -5.28
N GLU A 27 -5.32 -3.28 -4.48
CA GLU A 27 -5.27 -2.63 -3.17
C GLU A 27 -5.30 -1.11 -3.31
N LEU A 28 -4.50 -0.55 -4.23
CA LEU A 28 -4.51 0.88 -4.57
C LEU A 28 -5.90 1.36 -5.01
N ARG A 29 -6.55 0.60 -5.91
CA ARG A 29 -7.89 0.92 -6.39
C ARG A 29 -8.92 0.91 -5.27
N GLN A 30 -8.85 -0.06 -4.36
CA GLN A 30 -9.79 -0.18 -3.24
C GLN A 30 -9.54 0.88 -2.14
N ALA A 31 -8.29 1.31 -1.96
CA ALA A 31 -7.94 2.44 -1.11
C ALA A 31 -8.27 3.81 -1.73
N GLY A 32 -8.59 3.85 -3.03
CA GLY A 32 -8.80 5.11 -3.77
C GLY A 32 -7.52 5.93 -3.85
N VAL A 33 -6.36 5.26 -3.96
CA VAL A 33 -5.04 5.86 -4.14
C VAL A 33 -4.66 5.77 -5.61
N THR A 34 -4.41 6.91 -6.24
CA THR A 34 -3.95 6.98 -7.63
C THR A 34 -2.45 6.68 -7.72
N PHE A 35 -1.98 6.27 -8.90
CA PHE A 35 -0.55 6.01 -9.15
C PHE A 35 0.33 7.24 -8.86
N GLU A 36 -0.15 8.43 -9.22
CA GLU A 36 0.57 9.68 -8.93
C GLU A 36 0.68 9.95 -7.44
N LEU A 37 -0.41 9.74 -6.68
CA LEU A 37 -0.40 9.90 -5.24
C LEU A 37 0.53 8.88 -4.59
N ALA A 38 0.47 7.62 -5.02
CA ALA A 38 1.38 6.57 -4.56
C ALA A 38 2.84 6.94 -4.82
N LYS A 39 3.17 7.47 -6.01
CA LYS A 39 4.52 7.91 -6.35
C LYS A 39 4.99 9.09 -5.49
N LYS A 40 4.11 10.06 -5.21
CA LYS A 40 4.38 11.19 -4.30
C LYS A 40 4.62 10.73 -2.87
N LEU A 41 3.86 9.74 -2.41
CA LEU A 41 3.98 9.13 -1.09
C LEU A 41 5.16 8.14 -0.97
N GLY A 42 5.87 7.85 -2.06
CA GLY A 42 6.95 6.86 -2.07
C GLY A 42 6.46 5.41 -1.93
N ILE A 43 5.17 5.15 -2.17
CA ILE A 43 4.57 3.82 -2.08
C ILE A 43 4.99 2.97 -3.28
N ARG A 44 5.57 1.81 -3.00
CA ARG A 44 6.01 0.87 -4.03
C ARG A 44 4.85 0.03 -4.55
N ILE A 45 4.77 -0.14 -5.86
CA ILE A 45 3.66 -0.82 -6.53
C ILE A 45 4.16 -2.11 -7.19
N ASP A 46 3.54 -3.24 -6.83
CA ASP A 46 3.75 -4.52 -7.49
C ASP A 46 2.62 -4.83 -8.46
N ARG A 47 2.83 -4.42 -9.72
CA ARG A 47 1.86 -4.59 -10.81
C ARG A 47 1.53 -6.04 -11.14
N ARG A 48 2.37 -7.00 -10.73
CA ARG A 48 2.20 -8.43 -11.06
C ARG A 48 1.32 -9.16 -10.04
N ARG A 49 1.14 -8.58 -8.85
CA ARG A 49 0.36 -9.19 -7.76
C ARG A 49 -1.12 -8.90 -7.94
N LYS A 50 -1.94 -9.95 -7.95
CA LYS A 50 -3.41 -9.84 -8.07
C LYS A 50 -4.14 -9.99 -6.73
N SER A 51 -3.49 -10.52 -5.70
CA SER A 51 -4.11 -10.66 -4.38
C SER A 51 -4.39 -9.31 -3.75
N ILE A 52 -5.52 -9.19 -3.08
CA ILE A 52 -5.92 -8.01 -2.31
C ILE A 52 -6.01 -8.43 -0.85
N ARG A 53 -5.47 -7.60 0.05
CA ARG A 53 -5.61 -7.80 1.50
C ARG A 53 -6.14 -6.54 2.15
N GLU A 54 -7.13 -6.69 3.01
CA GLU A 54 -7.80 -5.56 3.66
C GLU A 54 -6.86 -4.77 4.58
N GLU A 55 -5.93 -5.46 5.28
CA GLU A 55 -4.88 -4.82 6.09
C GLU A 55 -4.04 -3.82 5.28
N ASN A 56 -3.67 -4.19 4.04
CA ASN A 56 -2.91 -3.32 3.14
C ASN A 56 -3.76 -2.17 2.61
N VAL A 57 -5.05 -2.41 2.37
CA VAL A 57 -5.98 -1.34 1.94
C VAL A 57 -6.18 -0.32 3.05
N LYS A 58 -6.28 -0.77 4.30
CA LYS A 58 -6.43 0.10 5.47
C LYS A 58 -5.21 1.00 5.65
N THR A 59 -4.00 0.43 5.60
CA THR A 59 -2.75 1.21 5.67
C THR A 59 -2.62 2.23 4.55
N LEU A 60 -3.03 1.89 3.31
CA LEU A 60 -3.07 2.84 2.20
C LEU A 60 -4.07 3.99 2.41
N LYS A 61 -5.25 3.69 2.99
CA LYS A 61 -6.24 4.73 3.33
C LYS A 61 -5.72 5.68 4.40
N GLU A 62 -5.13 5.13 5.47
CA GLU A 62 -4.53 5.93 6.54
C GLU A 62 -3.42 6.84 6.01
N ALA A 63 -2.56 6.34 5.12
CA ALA A 63 -1.53 7.15 4.47
C ALA A 63 -2.11 8.28 3.60
N LYS A 64 -3.20 8.00 2.87
CA LYS A 64 -3.91 9.01 2.09
C LYS A 64 -4.53 10.08 2.99
N ASP A 65 -5.18 9.69 4.08
CA ASP A 65 -5.83 10.61 5.00
C ASP A 65 -4.82 11.45 5.79
N ALA A 66 -3.66 10.88 6.13
CA ALA A 66 -2.54 11.64 6.68
C ALA A 66 -2.04 12.71 5.70
N TYR A 67 -1.94 12.35 4.41
CA TYR A 67 -1.53 13.27 3.36
C TYR A 67 -2.53 14.41 3.10
N THR A 68 -3.84 14.17 3.23
CA THR A 68 -4.84 15.24 3.07
C THR A 68 -4.80 16.21 4.26
N LYS A 69 -4.64 15.71 5.48
CA LYS A 69 -4.52 16.52 6.70
C LYS A 69 -3.31 17.46 6.67
N THR A 70 -2.15 16.96 6.27
CA THR A 70 -0.93 17.79 6.17
C THR A 70 -1.05 18.91 5.14
N LYS A 71 -1.88 18.74 4.11
CA LYS A 71 -2.11 19.75 3.07
C LYS A 71 -3.21 20.76 3.40
N ALA A 72 -4.07 20.44 4.37
CA ALA A 72 -5.16 21.29 4.82
C ALA A 72 -4.74 22.26 5.93
N THR A 73 -3.52 22.13 6.45
CA THR A 73 -2.88 23.06 7.39
C THR A 73 -1.95 23.98 6.62
#